data_AF-A0A920G6I7-F1
#
_entry.id   AF-A0A920G6I7-F1
#
_cell.length_a   1.000
_cell.length_b   1.000
_cell.length_c   1.000
_cell.angle_alpha   90.00
_cell.angle_beta   90.00
_cell.angle_gamma   90.00
#
_symmetry.space_group_name_H-M   'P 1'
#
loop_
_entity.id
_entity.type
_entity.pdbx_description
1 polymer ?
#
loop_
_entity_poly.entity_id
_entity_poly.type
_entity_poly.pdbx_seq_one_letter_code
_entity_poly.pdbx_strand_id
1 'polypeptide(L)' 'MDEGPLRRGSWALWGQARQAARTRDPRPAGRLFFAGEHTAEAYRGMEAAMESGERAALEIMRA' A
#
# COMPACT_ATOMS: atom_id res chain seq x y z
N MET A 1 8.85 -19.48 7.18
CA MET A 1 8.60 -18.25 6.41
C MET A 1 9.96 -17.64 6.12
N ASP A 2 10.19 -17.21 4.89
CA ASP A 2 11.45 -16.55 4.51
C ASP A 2 11.45 -15.10 5.03
N GLU A 3 12.30 -14.80 6.00
CA GLU A 3 12.43 -13.49 6.68
C GLU A 3 13.58 -12.65 6.09
N GLY A 4 13.80 -12.75 4.78
CA GLY A 4 14.84 -12.01 4.10
C GLY A 4 14.80 -10.49 4.42
N PRO A 5 15.95 -9.80 4.41
CA PRO A 5 16.09 -8.42 4.93
C PRO A 5 15.16 -7.38 4.26
N LEU A 6 14.61 -7.71 3.10
CA LEU A 6 13.70 -6.87 2.32
C LEU A 6 12.23 -6.96 2.79
N ARG A 7 11.88 -7.93 3.63
CA ARG A 7 10.50 -8.15 4.12
C ARG A 7 10.54 -8.33 5.63
N ARG A 8 9.79 -7.51 6.35
CA ARG A 8 9.67 -7.58 7.83
C ARG A 8 8.35 -8.18 8.28
N GLY A 9 7.89 -9.19 7.56
CA GLY A 9 6.57 -9.80 7.70
C GLY A 9 6.05 -10.34 6.37
N SER A 10 4.87 -10.96 6.41
CA SER A 10 4.26 -11.62 5.24
C SER A 10 3.24 -10.73 4.51
N TRP A 11 2.19 -10.31 5.22
CA TRP A 11 1.05 -9.54 4.69
C TRP A 11 0.58 -8.48 5.67
N ALA A 12 -0.12 -7.46 5.17
CA ALA A 12 -0.62 -6.35 5.98
C ALA A 12 -1.76 -6.80 6.90
N LEU A 13 -1.58 -6.63 8.22
CA LEU A 13 -2.66 -6.77 9.20
C LEU A 13 -2.73 -5.54 10.08
N TRP A 14 -3.95 -5.08 10.35
CA TRP A 14 -4.21 -3.90 11.17
C TRP A 14 -4.75 -4.34 12.52
N GLY A 15 -3.98 -4.06 13.58
CA GLY A 15 -4.48 -4.19 14.94
C GLY A 15 -5.64 -3.24 15.22
N GLN A 16 -6.46 -3.57 16.21
CA GLN A 16 -7.68 -2.84 16.58
C GLN A 16 -7.45 -1.32 16.74
N ALA A 17 -6.35 -0.93 17.38
CA ALA A 17 -5.99 0.49 17.58
C ALA A 17 -5.48 1.21 16.31
N ARG A 18 -5.04 0.46 15.29
CA ARG A 18 -4.51 0.98 14.01
C ARG A 18 -5.54 1.02 12.88
N GLN A 19 -6.76 0.53 13.09
CA GLN A 19 -7.82 0.64 12.09
C GLN A 19 -8.37 2.08 12.01
N ALA A 20 -8.43 2.79 13.15
CA ALA A 20 -8.89 4.18 13.21
C ALA A 20 -7.83 5.19 12.72
N ALA A 21 -6.55 4.91 12.99
CA ALA A 21 -5.45 5.68 12.44
C ALA A 21 -5.00 5.01 11.14
N ARG A 22 -5.46 5.49 9.97
CA ARG A 22 -4.84 5.13 8.67
C ARG A 22 -3.37 5.54 8.72
N THR A 23 -2.51 4.68 9.27
CA THR A 23 -1.10 5.02 9.56
C THR A 23 -0.24 5.14 8.30
N ARG A 24 -0.85 4.98 7.12
CA ARG A 24 -0.19 5.12 5.84
C ARG A 24 -1.06 6.01 4.96
N ASP A 25 -0.43 7.07 4.48
CA ASP A 25 -1.01 8.03 3.56
C ASP A 25 -0.42 7.77 2.18
N PRO A 26 -1.16 7.18 1.25
CA PRO A 26 -0.64 6.86 -0.08
C PRO A 26 -0.66 8.06 -1.03
N ARG A 27 -1.02 9.26 -0.55
CA ARG A 27 -1.03 10.48 -1.38
C ARG A 27 0.36 10.71 -1.98
N PRO A 28 0.43 11.08 -3.28
CA PRO A 28 1.69 11.47 -3.90
C PRO A 28 2.36 12.65 -3.19
N ALA A 29 3.69 12.65 -3.19
CA ALA A 29 4.52 13.75 -2.70
C ALA A 29 5.41 14.25 -3.84
N GLY A 30 4.93 15.25 -4.60
CA GLY A 30 5.61 15.71 -5.81
C GLY A 30 5.64 14.61 -6.88
N ARG A 31 6.84 14.18 -7.29
CA ARG A 31 7.04 13.08 -8.26
C ARG A 31 7.13 11.69 -7.61
N LEU A 32 6.89 11.59 -6.31
CA LEU A 32 6.90 10.33 -5.57
C LEU A 32 5.48 9.78 -5.42
N PHE A 33 5.26 8.58 -5.94
CA PHE A 33 3.98 7.87 -5.91
C PHE A 33 4.13 6.56 -5.13
N PHE A 34 3.10 6.14 -4.41
CA PHE A 34 3.15 4.97 -3.53
C PHE A 34 2.16 3.87 -3.96
N ALA A 35 2.68 2.66 -4.13
CA ALA A 35 1.92 1.45 -4.44
C ALA A 35 2.33 0.27 -3.54
N GLY A 36 1.55 -0.80 -3.58
CA GLY A 36 1.72 -2.03 -2.80
C GLY A 36 0.54 -2.28 -1.87
N GLU A 37 0.35 -3.53 -1.43
CA GLU A 37 -0.81 -3.97 -0.65
C GLU A 37 -1.16 -3.04 0.53
N HIS A 38 -0.15 -2.56 1.23
CA HIS A 38 -0.30 -1.66 2.39
C HIS A 38 -0.95 -0.30 2.06
N THR A 39 -1.12 0.02 0.79
CA THR A 39 -1.67 1.30 0.27
C THR A 39 -3.01 1.12 -0.43
N ALA A 40 -3.56 -0.09 -0.46
CA ALA A 40 -4.87 -0.38 -1.03
C ALA A 40 -5.99 0.02 -0.08
N GLU A 41 -7.11 0.48 -0.65
CA GLU A 41 -8.28 0.89 0.11
C GLU A 41 -9.28 -0.25 0.26
N ALA A 42 -9.52 -1.01 -0.81
CA ALA A 42 -10.59 -1.99 -0.88
C ALA A 42 -10.11 -3.42 -0.64
N TYR A 43 -8.97 -3.80 -1.25
CA TYR A 43 -8.53 -5.18 -1.25
C TYR A 43 -7.39 -5.47 -0.24
N ARG A 44 -7.13 -6.75 -0.05
CA ARG A 44 -5.96 -7.31 0.67
C ARG A 44 -5.18 -8.20 -0.29
N GLY A 45 -4.01 -8.68 0.10
CA GLY A 45 -3.34 -9.69 -0.72
C GLY A 45 -2.73 -9.15 -2.01
N MET A 46 -2.72 -9.97 -3.05
CA MET A 46 -2.18 -9.60 -4.36
C MET A 46 -3.08 -8.59 -5.08
N GLU A 47 -4.39 -8.69 -4.89
CA GLU A 47 -5.41 -7.82 -5.46
C GLU A 47 -5.19 -6.37 -5.00
N ALA A 48 -4.87 -6.18 -3.73
CA ALA A 48 -4.47 -4.88 -3.18
C ALA A 48 -3.21 -4.30 -3.84
N ALA A 49 -2.22 -5.15 -4.15
CA ALA A 49 -1.03 -4.70 -4.85
C ALA A 49 -1.36 -4.25 -6.27
N MET A 50 -2.30 -4.91 -6.94
CA MET A 50 -2.79 -4.52 -8.27
C MET A 50 -3.61 -3.23 -8.23
N GLU A 51 -4.60 -3.13 -7.33
CA GLU A 51 -5.44 -1.95 -7.12
C GLU A 51 -4.57 -0.70 -6.89
N SER A 52 -3.62 -0.79 -5.95
CA SER A 52 -2.74 0.34 -5.63
C SER A 52 -1.76 0.68 -6.76
N GLY A 53 -1.32 -0.32 -7.53
CA GLY A 53 -0.48 -0.12 -8.70
C GLY A 53 -1.22 0.64 -9.82
N GLU A 54 -2.46 0.23 -10.10
CA GLU A 54 -3.33 0.93 -11.06
C GLU A 54 -3.58 2.37 -10.60
N ARG A 55 -3.93 2.58 -9.33
CA ARG A 55 -4.11 3.91 -8.76
C ARG A 55 -2.87 4.78 -8.96
N ALA A 56 -1.68 4.30 -8.60
CA ALA A 56 -0.43 5.05 -8.75
C ALA A 56 -0.11 5.38 -10.23
N ALA A 57 -0.40 4.45 -11.15
CA ALA A 57 -0.24 4.71 -12.58
C ALA A 57 -1.17 5.83 -13.07
N LEU A 58 -2.44 5.80 -12.65
CA LEU A 58 -3.41 6.85 -12.97
C LEU A 58 -3.04 8.21 -12.35
N GLU A 59 -2.49 8.22 -11.13
CA GLU A 59 -1.95 9.43 -10.49
C GLU A 59 -0.79 10.03 -11.30
N ILE A 60 0.13 9.19 -11.80
CA ILE A 60 1.23 9.62 -12.67
C ILE A 60 0.71 10.22 -13.98
N MET A 61 -0.28 9.59 -14.63
CA MET A 61 -0.82 10.06 -15.91
C MET A 61 -1.57 11.40 -15.81
N ARG A 62 -2.02 11.76 -14.60
CA ARG A 62 -2.82 12.97 -14.34
C ARG A 62 -1.99 14.12 -13.75
N ALA A 63 -0.73 13.87 -13.39
CA ALA A 63 0.18 14.84 -12.79
C ALA A 63 0.91 15.67 -13.86
#